data_AF-A0A3P7XWJ0-F1
#
_entry.id   AF-A0A3P7XWJ0-F1
#
_cell.length_a   1.000
_cell.length_b   1.000
_cell.length_c   1.000
_cell.angle_alpha   90.00
_cell.angle_beta   90.00
_cell.angle_gamma   90.00
#
_symmetry.space_group_name_H-M   'P 1'
#
loop_
_entity.id
_entity.type
_entity.pdbx_description
1 polymer ?
#
loop_
_entity_poly.entity_id
_entity_poly.type
_entity_poly.pdbx_seq_one_letter_code
_entity_poly.pdbx_strand_id
1 'polypeptide(L)'
;MTLFQILENDHNNGIALAYYGYILKVAEDNVEQGVAYMKKGLRLGGHEITDAKFYYHLGHGLMYLGRSTEAVERQWVSIRAEAARILQTSPNLWKEENPTITVDGRWIAFPLLENVIPQFQMRFSALSSGAQILPHCGPTNSRLQAHLGLIVPSEARISESDPKEHILRVGNEQRGWKTGKFIIFDDSFEHEVSVLQFDGASSASLRLILLIDLWHPEVESRQRITPEDD
;
A
#
# COMPACT_ATOMS: atom_id res chain seq x y z
N MET A 1 28.20 -20.59 -11.89
CA MET A 1 27.10 -20.86 -12.82
C MET A 1 26.59 -19.52 -13.31
N THR A 2 26.60 -19.29 -14.62
CA THR A 2 26.16 -18.00 -15.20
C THR A 2 24.63 -17.92 -15.21
N LEU A 3 24.10 -16.71 -15.40
CA LEU A 3 22.65 -16.48 -15.45
C LEU A 3 21.97 -17.33 -16.55
N PHE A 4 22.60 -17.43 -17.71
CA PHE A 4 22.13 -18.25 -18.83
C PHE A 4 22.09 -19.73 -18.47
N GLN A 5 23.14 -20.26 -17.82
CA GLN A 5 23.16 -21.65 -17.37
C GLN A 5 22.06 -21.95 -16.34
N ILE A 6 21.69 -20.98 -15.50
CA ILE A 6 20.56 -21.11 -14.56
C ILE A 6 19.24 -21.19 -15.34
N LEU A 7 19.04 -20.31 -16.33
CA LEU A 7 17.81 -20.29 -17.13
C LEU A 7 17.67 -21.47 -18.08
N GLU A 8 18.77 -22.05 -18.57
CA GLU A 8 18.77 -23.29 -19.35
C GLU A 8 18.32 -24.48 -18.51
N ASN A 9 18.78 -24.55 -17.25
CA ASN A 9 18.40 -25.62 -16.33
C ASN A 9 17.01 -25.41 -15.73
N ASP A 10 16.62 -24.16 -15.45
CA ASP A 10 15.31 -23.77 -14.92
C ASP A 10 14.83 -22.45 -15.56
N HIS A 11 14.00 -22.59 -16.60
CA HIS A 11 13.44 -21.48 -17.38
C HIS A 11 12.44 -20.61 -16.59
N ASN A 12 12.06 -21.05 -15.39
CA ASN A 12 11.13 -20.36 -14.50
C ASN A 12 11.80 -19.87 -13.20
N ASN A 13 13.12 -19.93 -13.12
CA ASN A 13 13.85 -19.38 -11.98
C ASN A 13 13.58 -17.87 -11.86
N GLY A 14 12.77 -17.48 -10.87
CA GLY A 14 12.28 -16.10 -10.74
C GLY A 14 13.40 -15.08 -10.54
N ILE A 15 14.39 -15.42 -9.72
CA ILE A 15 15.56 -14.59 -9.44
C ILE A 15 16.36 -14.38 -10.73
N ALA A 16 16.69 -15.46 -11.44
CA ALA A 16 17.46 -15.37 -12.67
C ALA A 16 16.74 -14.55 -13.76
N LEU A 17 15.42 -14.70 -13.90
CA LEU A 17 14.60 -13.92 -14.82
C LEU A 17 14.60 -12.42 -14.46
N ALA A 18 14.55 -12.07 -13.18
CA ALA A 18 14.60 -10.67 -12.75
C ALA A 18 15.97 -10.02 -13.05
N TYR A 19 17.06 -10.72 -12.76
CA TYR A 19 18.40 -10.29 -13.14
C TYR A 19 18.59 -10.21 -14.66
N TYR A 20 18.01 -11.15 -15.40
CA TYR A 20 18.11 -11.15 -16.87
C TYR A 20 17.41 -9.94 -17.47
N GLY A 21 16.18 -9.68 -17.03
CA GLY A 21 15.44 -8.49 -17.47
C GLY A 21 16.12 -7.18 -17.07
N TYR A 22 16.76 -7.15 -15.90
CA TYR A 22 17.55 -5.98 -15.48
C TYR A 22 18.74 -5.73 -16.41
N ILE A 23 19.51 -6.77 -16.75
CA ILE A 23 20.66 -6.65 -17.67
C ILE A 23 20.21 -6.17 -19.05
N LEU A 24 19.17 -6.80 -19.61
CA LEU A 24 18.59 -6.40 -20.91
C LEU A 24 18.23 -4.91 -20.93
N LYS A 25 17.59 -4.41 -19.88
CA LYS A 25 17.20 -3.00 -19.80
C LYS A 25 18.40 -2.07 -19.60
N VAL A 26 19.31 -2.41 -18.69
CA VAL A 26 20.34 -1.47 -18.19
C VAL A 26 21.61 -1.51 -19.03
N ALA A 27 22.04 -2.69 -19.46
CA ALA A 27 23.28 -2.88 -20.22
C ALA A 27 23.04 -2.92 -21.74
N GLU A 28 21.89 -3.42 -22.18
CA GLU A 28 21.61 -3.66 -23.60
C GLU A 28 20.56 -2.70 -24.19
N ASP A 29 20.06 -1.74 -23.40
CA ASP A 29 19.03 -0.76 -23.77
C ASP A 29 17.73 -1.37 -24.34
N ASN A 30 17.50 -2.66 -24.10
CA ASN A 30 16.32 -3.38 -24.54
C ASN A 30 15.22 -3.29 -23.46
N VAL A 31 14.58 -2.12 -23.41
CA VAL A 31 13.59 -1.78 -22.37
C VAL A 31 12.39 -2.72 -22.40
N GLU A 32 11.85 -3.02 -23.58
CA GLU A 32 10.62 -3.82 -23.73
C GLU A 32 10.82 -5.24 -23.22
N GLN A 33 11.89 -5.90 -23.68
CA GLN A 33 12.19 -7.27 -23.27
C GLN A 33 12.66 -7.31 -21.80
N GLY A 34 13.43 -6.31 -21.38
CA GLY A 34 13.83 -6.16 -19.98
C GLY A 34 12.64 -6.05 -19.02
N VAL A 35 11.64 -5.24 -19.36
CA VAL A 35 10.37 -5.13 -18.61
C VAL A 35 9.63 -6.46 -18.58
N ALA A 36 9.54 -7.17 -19.70
CA ALA A 36 8.85 -8.46 -19.79
C ALA A 36 9.48 -9.51 -18.85
N TYR A 37 10.81 -9.66 -18.89
CA TYR A 37 11.53 -10.60 -18.03
C TYR A 37 11.51 -10.20 -16.56
N MET A 38 11.68 -8.92 -16.21
CA MET A 38 11.56 -8.46 -14.82
C MET A 38 10.16 -8.71 -14.26
N LYS A 39 9.09 -8.45 -15.03
CA LYS A 39 7.72 -8.79 -14.62
C LYS A 39 7.54 -10.28 -14.37
N LYS A 40 8.05 -11.13 -15.26
CA LYS A 40 7.97 -12.59 -15.11
C LYS A 40 8.75 -13.04 -13.88
N GLY A 41 9.96 -12.52 -13.69
CA GLY A 41 10.84 -12.83 -12.56
C GLY A 41 10.21 -12.45 -11.22
N LEU A 42 9.73 -11.21 -11.07
CA LEU A 42 9.06 -10.77 -9.84
C LEU A 42 7.77 -11.54 -9.53
N ARG A 43 7.03 -11.97 -10.56
CA ARG A 43 5.85 -12.82 -10.37
C ARG A 43 6.21 -14.22 -9.84
N LEU A 44 7.33 -14.79 -10.31
CA LEU A 44 7.74 -16.17 -9.97
C LEU A 44 8.58 -16.24 -8.70
N GLY A 45 9.50 -15.28 -8.50
CA GLY A 45 10.35 -15.21 -7.31
C GLY A 45 9.65 -14.59 -6.10
N GLY A 46 8.56 -13.85 -6.32
CA GLY A 46 7.71 -13.33 -5.25
C GLY A 46 8.51 -12.61 -4.16
N HIS A 47 8.42 -13.13 -2.94
CA HIS A 47 9.05 -12.57 -1.75
C HIS A 47 10.57 -12.78 -1.66
N GLU A 48 11.16 -13.66 -2.47
CA GLU A 48 12.62 -13.88 -2.49
C GLU A 48 13.36 -12.71 -3.13
N ILE A 49 12.67 -11.93 -3.98
CA ILE A 49 13.25 -10.76 -4.66
C ILE A 49 12.89 -9.49 -3.89
N THR A 50 13.75 -9.15 -2.94
CA THR A 50 13.60 -7.99 -2.05
C THR A 50 14.36 -6.76 -2.52
N ASP A 51 15.28 -6.90 -3.48
CA ASP A 51 16.10 -5.80 -3.96
C ASP A 51 15.26 -4.74 -4.68
N ALA A 52 15.27 -3.53 -4.12
CA ALA A 52 14.52 -2.38 -4.61
C ALA A 52 14.85 -2.02 -6.07
N LYS A 53 16.05 -2.35 -6.56
CA LYS A 53 16.46 -2.03 -7.94
C LYS A 53 15.51 -2.63 -8.98
N PHE A 54 15.01 -3.85 -8.77
CA PHE A 54 14.13 -4.51 -9.74
C PHE A 54 12.80 -3.78 -9.86
N TYR A 55 12.25 -3.32 -8.73
CA TYR A 55 11.01 -2.56 -8.70
C TYR A 55 11.19 -1.16 -9.31
N TYR A 56 12.31 -0.48 -9.00
CA TYR A 56 12.65 0.81 -9.59
C TYR A 56 12.81 0.72 -11.11
N HIS A 57 13.66 -0.19 -11.60
CA HIS A 57 13.94 -0.32 -13.03
C HIS A 57 12.75 -0.85 -13.81
N LEU A 58 11.94 -1.72 -13.23
CA LEU A 58 10.67 -2.12 -13.82
C LEU A 58 9.70 -0.93 -13.90
N GLY A 59 9.53 -0.18 -12.81
CA GLY A 59 8.66 1.02 -12.80
C GLY A 59 9.10 2.05 -13.83
N HIS A 60 10.39 2.38 -13.88
CA HIS A 60 10.95 3.27 -14.89
C HIS A 60 10.75 2.73 -16.31
N GLY A 61 10.96 1.44 -16.54
CA GLY A 61 10.73 0.82 -17.85
C GLY A 61 9.26 0.89 -18.28
N LEU A 62 8.33 0.64 -17.35
CA LEU A 62 6.89 0.75 -17.60
C LEU A 62 6.48 2.20 -17.91
N MET A 63 7.01 3.19 -17.18
CA MET A 63 6.79 4.61 -17.48
C MET A 63 7.29 4.98 -18.88
N TYR A 64 8.50 4.53 -19.24
CA TYR A 64 9.10 4.77 -20.56
C TYR A 64 8.23 4.19 -21.70
N LEU A 65 7.58 3.05 -21.46
CA LEU A 65 6.67 2.41 -22.42
C LEU A 65 5.24 2.98 -22.39
N GLY A 66 5.00 4.09 -21.69
CA GLY A 66 3.66 4.70 -21.57
C GLY A 66 2.67 3.91 -20.68
N ARG A 67 3.16 2.94 -19.90
CA ARG A 67 2.36 2.07 -19.01
C ARG A 67 2.37 2.60 -17.57
N SER A 68 2.07 3.89 -17.42
CA SER A 68 2.22 4.62 -16.17
C SER A 68 1.34 4.09 -15.02
N THR A 69 0.11 3.66 -15.32
CA THR A 69 -0.76 3.02 -14.32
C THR A 69 -0.12 1.76 -13.73
N GLU A 70 0.46 0.92 -14.59
CA GLU A 70 1.10 -0.32 -14.16
C GLU A 70 2.40 -0.10 -13.39
N ALA A 71 3.15 0.95 -13.74
CA ALA A 71 4.37 1.33 -13.04
C ALA A 71 4.08 1.69 -11.57
N VAL A 72 3.04 2.50 -11.33
CA VAL A 72 2.58 2.87 -9.98
C VAL A 72 2.04 1.64 -9.24
N GLU A 73 1.31 0.77 -9.94
CA GLU A 73 0.82 -0.51 -9.42
C GLU A 73 1.92 -1.55 -9.10
N ARG A 74 3.21 -1.30 -9.36
CA ARG A 74 4.28 -2.24 -8.98
C ARG A 74 5.02 -1.81 -7.72
N GLN A 75 5.03 -0.52 -7.41
CA GLN A 75 5.76 0.01 -6.24
C GLN A 75 5.08 -0.37 -4.92
N TRP A 76 3.75 -0.51 -4.87
CA TRP A 76 3.05 -0.91 -3.65
C TRP A 76 3.43 -2.31 -3.17
N VAL A 77 3.92 -3.19 -4.04
CA VAL A 77 4.34 -4.56 -3.67
C VAL A 77 5.53 -4.52 -2.72
N SER A 78 6.51 -3.66 -2.99
CA SER A 78 7.67 -3.45 -2.11
C SER A 78 7.25 -2.83 -0.78
N ILE A 79 6.38 -1.82 -0.83
CA ILE A 79 5.84 -1.17 0.37
C ILE A 79 5.09 -2.19 1.24
N ARG A 80 4.24 -3.03 0.64
CA ARG A 80 3.55 -4.13 1.33
C ARG A 80 4.53 -5.10 1.96
N ALA A 81 5.53 -5.55 1.19
CA ALA A 81 6.49 -6.54 1.67
C ALA A 81 7.23 -6.03 2.91
N GLU A 82 7.65 -4.77 2.90
CA GLU A 82 8.32 -4.14 4.03
C GLU A 82 7.39 -3.96 5.23
N ALA A 83 6.17 -3.47 5.01
CA ALA A 83 5.17 -3.33 6.06
C ALA A 83 4.85 -4.67 6.74
N ALA A 84 4.66 -5.73 5.95
CA ALA A 84 4.42 -7.09 6.44
C ALA A 84 5.63 -7.64 7.21
N ARG A 85 6.85 -7.39 6.71
CA ARG A 85 8.09 -7.78 7.37
C ARG A 85 8.20 -7.11 8.75
N ILE A 86 8.02 -5.79 8.84
CA ILE A 86 8.10 -5.04 10.10
C ILE A 86 7.03 -5.55 11.09
N LEU A 87 5.82 -5.81 10.62
CA LEU A 87 4.74 -6.34 11.45
C LEU A 87 5.09 -7.72 12.05
N GLN A 88 5.82 -8.55 11.31
CA GLN A 88 6.27 -9.87 11.79
C GLN A 88 7.52 -9.80 12.66
N THR A 89 8.54 -9.03 12.26
CA THR A 89 9.85 -9.02 12.93
C THR A 89 9.91 -8.07 14.11
N SER A 90 9.05 -7.06 14.15
CA SER A 90 9.10 -5.99 15.16
C SER A 90 7.69 -5.52 15.55
N PRO A 91 6.79 -6.44 15.98
CA PRO A 91 5.41 -6.11 16.32
C PRO A 91 5.31 -5.09 17.47
N ASN A 92 6.30 -5.04 18.34
CA ASN A 92 6.39 -4.10 19.47
C ASN A 92 6.59 -2.64 19.04
N LEU A 93 6.96 -2.37 17.79
CA LEU A 93 7.07 -1.00 17.26
C LEU A 93 5.72 -0.45 16.79
N TRP A 94 4.70 -1.30 16.67
CA TRP A 94 3.34 -0.88 16.32
C TRP A 94 2.62 -0.41 17.58
N LYS A 95 2.02 0.77 17.53
CA LYS A 95 1.31 1.40 18.64
C LYS A 95 -0.19 1.33 18.39
N GLU A 96 -0.98 1.26 19.47
CA GLU A 96 -2.44 1.34 19.35
C GLU A 96 -2.87 2.74 18.92
N GLU A 97 -3.84 2.78 18.00
CA GLU A 97 -4.42 3.99 17.44
C GLU A 97 -5.82 4.18 18.01
N ASN A 98 -6.02 5.36 18.59
CA ASN A 98 -7.27 5.85 19.17
C ASN A 98 -8.22 4.74 19.70
N PRO A 99 -7.91 4.14 20.87
CA PRO A 99 -8.70 3.05 21.43
C PRO A 99 -10.10 3.49 21.87
N THR A 100 -10.38 4.78 21.98
CA THR A 100 -11.70 5.29 22.39
C THR A 100 -12.78 5.14 21.31
N ILE A 101 -12.37 5.11 20.04
CA ILE A 101 -13.28 4.96 18.89
C ILE A 101 -13.13 3.61 18.19
N THR A 102 -12.26 2.74 18.69
CA THR A 102 -12.03 1.41 18.13
C THR A 102 -12.85 0.38 18.90
N VAL A 103 -13.71 -0.35 18.21
CA VAL A 103 -14.64 -1.34 18.79
C VAL A 103 -14.36 -2.72 18.16
N ASP A 104 -14.53 -3.79 18.94
CA ASP A 104 -14.48 -5.20 18.51
C ASP A 104 -13.19 -5.63 17.78
N GLY A 105 -12.06 -5.01 18.11
CA GLY A 105 -10.74 -5.43 17.63
C GLY A 105 -9.64 -4.44 17.97
N ARG A 106 -8.54 -4.47 17.20
CA ARG A 106 -7.39 -3.59 17.41
C ARG A 106 -7.12 -2.76 16.17
N TRP A 107 -6.85 -1.49 16.40
CA TRP A 107 -6.29 -0.57 15.41
C TRP A 107 -4.87 -0.23 15.86
N ILE A 108 -3.88 -0.54 15.02
CA ILE A 108 -2.48 -0.27 15.31
C ILE A 108 -1.82 0.45 14.14
N ALA A 109 -0.81 1.26 14.42
CA ALA A 109 -0.01 1.94 13.42
C ALA A 109 1.49 1.86 13.68
N PHE A 110 2.24 1.92 12.58
CA PHE A 110 3.68 2.09 12.57
C PHE A 110 4.02 3.41 11.84
N PRO A 111 4.59 4.40 12.53
CA PRO A 111 4.89 5.68 11.92
C PRO A 111 6.11 5.61 10.99
N LEU A 112 5.98 6.25 9.83
CA LEU A 112 7.05 6.44 8.85
C LEU A 112 7.53 7.89 8.80
N LEU A 113 6.60 8.83 9.00
CA LEU A 113 6.86 10.26 9.11
C LEU A 113 5.99 10.81 10.24
N GLU A 114 6.63 11.27 11.30
CA GLU A 114 6.01 11.98 12.42
C GLU A 114 6.78 13.26 12.70
N ASN A 115 6.08 14.35 12.99
CA ASN A 115 6.64 15.60 13.51
C ASN A 115 7.67 16.33 12.60
N VAL A 116 7.73 15.99 11.31
CA VAL A 116 8.59 16.70 10.34
C VAL A 116 7.87 17.92 9.75
N ILE A 117 6.57 17.78 9.49
CA ILE A 117 5.67 18.87 9.14
C ILE A 117 4.53 18.79 10.16
N PRO A 118 4.24 19.87 10.93
CA PRO A 118 3.14 19.87 11.87
C PRO A 118 1.85 19.40 11.15
N GLN A 119 1.13 18.46 11.76
CA GLN A 119 -0.16 17.93 11.26
C GLN A 119 -0.09 16.94 10.07
N PHE A 120 1.10 16.66 9.53
CA PHE A 120 1.28 15.71 8.42
C PHE A 120 1.91 14.40 8.88
N GLN A 121 1.24 13.30 8.55
CA GLN A 121 1.69 11.97 8.93
C GLN A 121 1.76 11.03 7.73
N MET A 122 2.74 10.13 7.79
CA MET A 122 2.78 8.93 6.96
C MET A 122 2.95 7.74 7.89
N ARG A 123 2.11 6.72 7.76
CA ARG A 123 2.15 5.54 8.63
C ARG A 123 1.58 4.32 7.94
N PHE A 124 2.07 3.15 8.33
CA PHE A 124 1.33 1.92 8.10
C PHE A 124 0.21 1.83 9.14
N SER A 125 -0.99 1.49 8.71
CA SER A 125 -2.16 1.33 9.59
C SER A 125 -2.75 -0.06 9.38
N ALA A 126 -2.83 -0.83 10.45
CA ALA A 126 -3.42 -2.16 10.47
C ALA A 126 -4.67 -2.18 11.35
N LEU A 127 -5.74 -2.76 10.82
CA LEU A 127 -7.02 -2.90 11.52
C LEU A 127 -7.41 -4.37 11.54
N SER A 128 -7.64 -4.92 12.73
CA SER A 128 -8.03 -6.33 12.92
C SER A 128 -9.35 -6.66 12.25
N SER A 129 -9.50 -7.93 11.86
CA SER A 129 -10.79 -8.45 11.40
C SER A 129 -11.86 -8.35 12.49
N GLY A 130 -13.07 -7.93 12.11
CA GLY A 130 -14.17 -7.65 13.04
C GLY A 130 -14.16 -6.24 13.64
N ALA A 131 -13.04 -5.51 13.55
CA ALA A 131 -12.92 -4.20 14.19
C ALA A 131 -13.73 -3.12 13.46
N GLN A 132 -14.23 -2.16 14.24
CA GLN A 132 -14.88 -0.95 13.76
C GLN A 132 -14.19 0.28 14.31
N ILE A 133 -14.05 1.30 13.46
CA ILE A 133 -13.68 2.65 13.85
C ILE A 133 -14.96 3.48 13.76
N LEU A 134 -15.44 3.95 14.91
CA LEU A 134 -16.69 4.71 15.03
C LEU A 134 -16.65 6.02 14.22
N PRO A 135 -17.83 6.60 13.89
CA PRO A 135 -17.93 7.89 13.23
C PRO A 135 -17.11 8.97 13.94
N HIS A 136 -16.22 9.63 13.20
CA HIS A 136 -15.40 10.73 13.68
C HIS A 136 -15.00 11.65 12.52
N CYS A 137 -14.41 12.80 12.87
CA CYS A 137 -13.84 13.74 11.92
C CYS A 137 -12.36 13.97 12.23
N GLY A 138 -11.60 14.25 11.18
CA GLY A 138 -10.25 14.78 11.26
C GLY A 138 -10.25 16.22 11.79
N PRO A 139 -9.11 16.71 12.29
CA PRO A 139 -9.03 17.99 12.98
C PRO A 139 -9.02 19.20 12.05
N THR A 140 -8.84 19.01 10.74
CA THR A 140 -8.68 20.11 9.78
C THR A 140 -9.10 19.71 8.37
N ASN A 141 -9.58 20.68 7.58
CA ASN A 141 -9.87 20.56 6.15
C ASN A 141 -8.70 21.00 5.26
N SER A 142 -7.56 21.40 5.84
CA SER A 142 -6.37 21.80 5.08
C SER A 142 -5.63 20.60 4.47
N ARG A 143 -6.07 19.38 4.75
CA ARG A 143 -5.47 18.13 4.26
C ARG A 143 -6.53 17.19 3.66
N LEU A 144 -6.05 16.27 2.83
CA LEU A 144 -6.75 15.08 2.38
C LEU A 144 -6.02 13.85 2.89
N GLN A 145 -6.73 12.77 3.15
CA GLN A 145 -6.15 11.50 3.55
C GLN A 145 -6.14 10.51 2.38
N ALA A 146 -4.95 9.99 2.05
CA ALA A 146 -4.76 8.99 1.02
C ALA A 146 -4.43 7.62 1.65
N HIS A 147 -5.21 6.61 1.27
CA HIS A 147 -5.07 5.23 1.71
C HIS A 147 -4.71 4.30 0.56
N LEU A 148 -3.50 3.76 0.56
CA LEU A 148 -3.08 2.69 -0.34
C LEU A 148 -3.33 1.33 0.31
N GLY A 149 -4.18 0.50 -0.32
CA GLY A 149 -4.39 -0.88 0.13
C GLY A 149 -3.12 -1.72 -0.02
N LEU A 150 -2.62 -2.32 1.06
CA LEU A 150 -1.45 -3.21 1.03
C LEU A 150 -1.86 -4.67 1.22
N ILE A 151 -2.60 -4.98 2.28
CA ILE A 151 -3.19 -6.30 2.51
C ILE A 151 -4.68 -6.08 2.74
N VAL A 152 -5.47 -6.51 1.76
CA VAL A 152 -6.93 -6.47 1.83
C VAL A 152 -7.43 -7.92 1.69
N PRO A 153 -7.77 -8.61 2.79
CA PRO A 153 -8.17 -10.03 2.79
C PRO A 153 -9.26 -10.41 1.77
N SER A 154 -10.14 -9.48 1.42
CA SER A 154 -11.41 -9.76 0.73
C SER A 154 -11.45 -9.51 -0.79
N GLU A 155 -10.32 -9.28 -1.47
CA GLU A 155 -10.33 -8.88 -2.88
C GLU A 155 -11.01 -9.87 -3.86
N ALA A 156 -11.33 -11.08 -3.39
CA ALA A 156 -11.86 -12.16 -4.21
C ALA A 156 -13.40 -12.13 -4.42
N ARG A 157 -14.18 -11.29 -3.74
CA ARG A 157 -15.66 -11.33 -3.83
C ARG A 157 -16.28 -9.94 -3.97
N ILE A 158 -16.22 -9.39 -5.17
CA ILE A 158 -17.11 -8.30 -5.58
C ILE A 158 -18.31 -8.95 -6.24
N SER A 159 -19.29 -9.37 -5.44
CA SER A 159 -20.64 -9.66 -5.92
C SER A 159 -21.56 -8.60 -5.33
N GLU A 160 -22.51 -8.08 -6.10
CA GLU A 160 -23.58 -7.20 -5.60
C GLU A 160 -24.41 -7.85 -4.48
N SER A 161 -24.31 -9.18 -4.34
CA SER A 161 -24.96 -9.97 -3.30
C SER A 161 -24.13 -10.19 -2.02
N ASP A 162 -22.86 -9.76 -1.98
CA ASP A 162 -21.93 -10.05 -0.87
C ASP A 162 -21.41 -8.71 -0.30
N PRO A 163 -21.72 -8.37 0.98
CA PRO A 163 -21.33 -7.08 1.54
C PRO A 163 -19.81 -6.92 1.50
N LYS A 164 -19.34 -5.75 1.07
CA LYS A 164 -17.91 -5.40 1.08
C LYS A 164 -17.36 -5.60 2.49
N GLU A 165 -16.35 -6.45 2.63
CA GLU A 165 -15.81 -6.83 3.94
C GLU A 165 -15.02 -5.70 4.61
N HIS A 166 -14.49 -4.75 3.84
CA HIS A 166 -13.81 -3.56 4.36
C HIS A 166 -14.44 -2.30 3.77
N ILE A 167 -15.15 -1.53 4.59
CA ILE A 167 -15.90 -0.34 4.15
C ILE A 167 -15.35 0.90 4.83
N LEU A 168 -15.06 1.92 4.02
CA LEU A 168 -14.96 3.31 4.42
C LEU A 168 -16.28 3.98 4.07
N ARG A 169 -16.95 4.59 5.05
CA ARG A 169 -18.01 5.57 4.79
C ARG A 169 -17.46 6.96 5.04
N VAL A 170 -17.72 7.89 4.11
CA VAL A 170 -17.44 9.33 4.28
C VAL A 170 -18.72 10.07 3.90
N GLY A 171 -19.34 10.74 4.88
CA GLY A 171 -20.69 11.28 4.71
C GLY A 171 -21.67 10.21 4.24
N ASN A 172 -22.24 10.39 3.04
CA ASN A 172 -23.23 9.47 2.44
C ASN A 172 -22.61 8.47 1.45
N GLU A 173 -21.31 8.50 1.23
CA GLU A 173 -20.64 7.64 0.27
C GLU A 173 -19.87 6.50 0.94
N GLN A 174 -19.96 5.32 0.35
CA GLN A 174 -19.20 4.15 0.80
C GLN A 174 -18.24 3.66 -0.28
N ARG A 175 -17.02 3.30 0.14
CA ARG A 175 -15.97 2.71 -0.70
C ARG A 175 -15.31 1.55 0.05
N GLY A 176 -14.72 0.63 -0.70
CA GLY A 176 -13.93 -0.46 -0.13
C GLY A 176 -12.51 -0.43 -0.69
N TRP A 177 -11.54 -0.80 0.13
CA TRP A 177 -10.13 -0.83 -0.30
C TRP A 177 -9.91 -1.93 -1.33
N LYS A 178 -8.97 -1.66 -2.23
CA LYS A 178 -8.39 -2.66 -3.13
C LYS A 178 -6.87 -2.58 -2.96
N THR A 179 -6.23 -3.73 -2.88
CA THR A 179 -4.79 -3.87 -2.86
C THR A 179 -4.18 -3.14 -4.06
N GLY A 180 -3.14 -2.34 -3.80
CA GLY A 180 -2.44 -1.55 -4.79
C GLY A 180 -3.21 -0.34 -5.32
N LYS A 181 -4.40 -0.03 -4.78
CA LYS A 181 -5.19 1.13 -5.17
C LYS A 181 -5.30 2.12 -4.02
N PHE A 182 -5.29 3.39 -4.40
CA PHE A 182 -5.56 4.49 -3.49
C PHE A 182 -7.07 4.74 -3.36
N ILE A 183 -7.50 5.04 -2.14
CA ILE A 183 -8.69 5.85 -1.87
C ILE A 183 -8.17 7.18 -1.34
N ILE A 184 -8.69 8.29 -1.85
CA ILE A 184 -8.37 9.63 -1.36
C ILE A 184 -9.69 10.28 -0.96
N PHE A 185 -9.75 10.84 0.23
CA PHE A 185 -10.94 11.50 0.77
C PHE A 185 -10.54 12.62 1.72
N ASP A 186 -11.48 13.51 1.98
CA ASP A 186 -11.34 14.56 2.98
C ASP A 186 -11.77 14.00 4.34
N ASP A 187 -10.82 13.83 5.27
CA ASP A 187 -11.09 13.28 6.58
C ASP A 187 -11.76 14.29 7.53
N SER A 188 -11.86 15.57 7.16
CA SER A 188 -12.63 16.57 7.94
C SER A 188 -14.13 16.30 7.95
N PHE A 189 -14.64 15.56 6.96
CA PHE A 189 -16.00 15.05 6.96
C PHE A 189 -16.11 13.82 7.86
N GLU A 190 -17.30 13.63 8.43
CA GLU A 190 -17.57 12.45 9.25
C GLU A 190 -17.33 11.17 8.45
N HIS A 191 -16.50 10.30 9.01
CA HIS A 191 -16.16 9.02 8.42
C HIS A 191 -16.06 7.91 9.47
N GLU A 192 -16.31 6.68 9.02
CA GLU A 192 -16.19 5.47 9.82
C GLU A 192 -15.58 4.35 8.98
N VAL A 193 -14.99 3.37 9.66
CA VAL A 193 -14.41 2.20 9.01
C VAL A 193 -14.97 0.95 9.65
N SER A 194 -15.48 0.03 8.85
CA SER A 194 -15.90 -1.29 9.31
C SER A 194 -15.11 -2.38 8.61
N VAL A 195 -14.53 -3.30 9.39
CA VAL A 195 -14.00 -4.57 8.89
C VAL A 195 -14.93 -5.69 9.34
N LEU A 196 -15.72 -6.22 8.42
CA LEU A 196 -16.65 -7.31 8.70
C LEU A 196 -15.87 -8.62 8.93
N GLN A 197 -16.31 -9.37 9.94
CA GLN A 197 -15.82 -10.71 10.22
C GLN A 197 -16.54 -11.71 9.29
N PHE A 198 -15.83 -12.65 8.69
CA PHE A 198 -16.43 -13.70 7.85
C PHE A 198 -16.00 -15.10 8.29
N ASP A 199 -16.82 -16.09 7.93
CA ASP A 199 -16.63 -17.48 8.29
C ASP A 199 -15.32 -18.04 7.69
N GLY A 200 -14.41 -18.50 8.55
CA GLY A 200 -13.09 -19.00 8.15
C GLY A 200 -11.96 -17.96 8.15
N ALA A 201 -12.24 -16.68 8.44
CA ALA A 201 -11.20 -15.72 8.76
C ALA A 201 -10.53 -16.11 10.09
N SER A 202 -9.20 -16.27 10.10
CA SER A 202 -8.47 -16.37 11.36
C SER A 202 -8.69 -15.08 12.16
N SER A 203 -8.86 -15.20 13.48
CA SER A 203 -8.84 -14.07 14.41
C SER A 203 -7.57 -13.20 14.29
N ALA A 204 -6.51 -13.75 13.68
CA ALA A 204 -5.25 -13.05 13.39
C ALA A 204 -5.25 -12.28 12.05
N SER A 205 -6.32 -12.33 11.24
CA SER A 205 -6.39 -11.60 9.97
C SER A 205 -6.58 -10.11 10.21
N LEU A 206 -5.91 -9.29 9.39
CA LEU A 206 -5.95 -7.83 9.48
C LEU A 206 -5.94 -7.23 8.08
N ARG A 207 -6.51 -6.03 7.99
CA ARG A 207 -6.35 -5.15 6.84
C ARG A 207 -5.17 -4.23 7.09
N LEU A 208 -4.23 -4.18 6.15
CA LEU A 208 -3.05 -3.31 6.20
C LEU A 208 -3.11 -2.28 5.06
N ILE A 209 -2.91 -1.01 5.40
CA ILE A 209 -2.84 0.10 4.44
C ILE A 209 -1.61 0.97 4.72
N LEU A 210 -1.14 1.69 3.69
CA LEU A 210 -0.31 2.87 3.88
C LEU A 210 -1.23 4.10 3.89
N LEU A 211 -1.16 4.87 4.96
CA LEU A 211 -1.88 6.12 5.15
C LEU A 211 -0.91 7.29 4.96
N ILE A 212 -1.32 8.26 4.16
CA ILE A 212 -0.53 9.45 3.83
C ILE A 212 -1.44 10.67 3.91
N ASP A 213 -1.06 11.66 4.69
CA ASP A 213 -1.68 12.98 4.65
C ASP A 213 -1.14 13.77 3.45
N LEU A 214 -2.04 14.41 2.69
CA LEU A 214 -1.75 15.24 1.54
C LEU A 214 -2.28 16.65 1.79
N TRP A 215 -1.58 17.70 1.36
CA TRP A 215 -2.14 19.05 1.39
C TRP A 215 -3.36 19.11 0.50
N HIS A 216 -4.44 19.74 0.99
CA HIS A 216 -5.56 20.06 0.13
C HIS A 216 -5.03 20.90 -1.05
N PRO A 217 -5.41 20.59 -2.30
CA PRO A 217 -4.79 21.20 -3.48
C PRO A 217 -4.91 22.72 -3.52
N GLU A 218 -5.94 23.26 -2.86
CA GLU A 218 -6.21 24.70 -2.78
C GLU A 218 -5.44 25.42 -1.65
N VAL A 219 -4.75 24.71 -0.76
CA VAL A 219 -3.90 25.35 0.25
C VAL A 219 -2.65 25.90 -0.43
N GLU A 220 -2.41 27.19 -0.29
CA GLU A 220 -1.29 27.85 -0.96
C GLU A 220 0.06 27.39 -0.41
N SER A 221 1.09 27.31 -1.26
CA SER A 221 2.43 26.88 -0.87
C SER A 221 2.99 27.63 0.33
N ARG A 222 2.65 28.91 0.51
CA ARG A 222 3.10 29.72 1.66
C ARG A 222 2.53 29.18 2.99
N GLN A 223 1.25 28.82 3.01
CA GLN A 223 0.55 28.31 4.18
C GLN A 223 1.02 26.89 4.57
N ARG A 224 1.68 26.17 3.66
CA ARG A 224 2.22 24.82 3.92
C ARG A 224 3.51 24.82 4.75
N ILE A 225 4.15 25.99 4.92
CA ILE A 225 5.48 26.13 5.54
C ILE A 225 5.39 26.89 6.88
N THR A 226 4.33 27.67 7.07
CA THR A 226 4.04 28.39 8.31
C THR A 226 2.77 27.83 8.91
N PRO A 227 2.83 27.16 10.08
CA PRO A 227 1.64 27.00 10.90
C PRO A 227 1.12 28.41 11.19
N GLU A 228 -0.11 28.72 10.81
CA GLU A 228 -0.75 29.92 11.35
C GLU A 228 -0.92 29.68 12.85
N ASP A 229 -0.25 30.53 13.65
CA ASP A 229 -0.51 30.63 15.09
C ASP A 229 -1.93 31.22 15.23
N ASP A 230 -2.92 30.35 15.39
CA ASP A 230 -4.26 30.73 15.86
C ASP A 230 -4.29 30.87 17.40
#